data_AF-A0AAW0K3I6-F1
#
_entry.id   AF-A0AAW0K3I6-F1
#
_cell.length_a   1.000
_cell.length_b   1.000
_cell.length_c   1.000
_cell.angle_alpha   90.00
_cell.angle_beta   90.00
_cell.angle_gamma   90.00
#
_symmetry.space_group_name_H-M   'P 1'
#
loop_
_entity.id
_entity.type
_entity.pdbx_description
1 polymer ?
#
loop_
_entity_poly.entity_id
_entity_poly.type
_entity_poly.pdbx_seq_one_letter_code
_entity_poly.pdbx_strand_id
1 'polypeptide(L)'
;MGFLKYPQAFLHVLQTVIEITSYRFILFTAGFEALDAAVRMIVAEASSCSSQTQLSEDCISLFSSQLFCFTGQVTQLAFCCFPLCKISGTTAAALHAGIPQVVCPFMLDQFYWAERMFWLGVAPEPLKRDQLLPDKNDDMSIREAANVLSRAINDALSPKVKACAIELAERISLE
;
A
#
# COMPACT_ATOMS: atom_id res chain seq x y z
N MET A 1 5.72 4.59 -20.58
CA MET A 1 5.23 3.33 -19.98
C MET A 1 5.24 3.49 -18.46
N GLY A 2 4.15 4.00 -17.88
CA GLY A 2 4.08 4.35 -16.45
C GLY A 2 4.04 3.13 -15.53
N PHE A 3 4.48 3.30 -14.28
CA PHE A 3 4.46 2.24 -13.26
C PHE A 3 3.04 1.82 -12.81
N LEU A 4 2.04 2.64 -13.09
CA LEU A 4 0.63 2.39 -12.83
C LEU A 4 -0.17 2.78 -14.08
N LYS A 5 -0.66 1.78 -14.83
CA LYS A 5 -1.38 2.02 -16.09
C LYS A 5 -2.80 2.53 -15.85
N TYR A 6 -3.47 1.98 -14.84
CA TYR A 6 -4.86 2.30 -14.48
C TYR A 6 -4.94 2.68 -13.00
N PRO A 7 -4.69 3.96 -12.64
CA PRO A 7 -4.70 4.39 -11.25
C PRO A 7 -6.06 4.23 -10.56
N GLN A 8 -7.16 4.43 -11.29
CA GLN A 8 -8.52 4.19 -10.79
C GLN A 8 -8.75 2.72 -10.44
N ALA A 9 -8.29 1.79 -11.29
CA ALA A 9 -8.40 0.35 -11.02
C ALA A 9 -7.71 -0.02 -9.70
N PHE A 10 -6.53 0.56 -9.42
CA PHE A 10 -5.84 0.36 -8.15
C PHE A 10 -6.62 0.91 -6.94
N LEU A 11 -7.25 2.07 -7.06
CA LEU A 11 -8.12 2.60 -6.00
C LEU A 11 -9.35 1.70 -5.76
N HIS A 12 -9.93 1.12 -6.81
CA HIS A 12 -11.01 0.14 -6.69
C HIS A 12 -10.53 -1.22 -6.13
N VAL A 13 -9.26 -1.60 -6.34
CA VAL A 13 -8.65 -2.74 -5.63
C VAL A 13 -8.66 -2.48 -4.13
N LEU A 14 -8.20 -1.30 -3.69
CA LEU A 14 -8.22 -0.94 -2.27
C LEU A 14 -9.65 -0.88 -1.72
N GLN A 15 -10.59 -0.31 -2.48
CA GLN A 15 -12.01 -0.33 -2.13
C GLN A 15 -12.53 -1.77 -1.93
N THR A 16 -12.24 -2.66 -2.87
CA THR A 16 -12.68 -4.06 -2.80
C THR A 16 -12.07 -4.78 -1.60
N VAL A 17 -10.80 -4.49 -1.27
CA VAL A 17 -10.17 -5.04 -0.05
C VAL A 17 -10.86 -4.52 1.20
N ILE A 18 -11.18 -3.22 1.28
CA ILE A 18 -11.94 -2.64 2.40
C ILE A 18 -13.28 -3.35 2.56
N GLU A 19 -14.00 -3.59 1.46
CA GLU A 19 -15.28 -4.30 1.48
C GLU A 19 -15.14 -5.76 1.95
N ILE A 20 -14.04 -6.44 1.62
CA ILE A 20 -13.77 -7.83 2.01
C ILE A 20 -13.31 -7.95 3.47
N THR A 21 -12.42 -7.06 3.93
CA THR A 21 -11.70 -7.23 5.19
C THR A 21 -12.09 -6.23 6.28
N SER A 22 -12.84 -5.18 5.93
CA SER A 22 -13.15 -4.04 6.82
C SER A 22 -11.90 -3.32 7.35
N TYR A 23 -10.76 -3.45 6.67
CA TYR A 23 -9.55 -2.71 7.00
C TYR A 23 -9.67 -1.24 6.65
N ARG A 24 -8.88 -0.42 7.37
CA ARG A 24 -8.69 0.99 7.05
C ARG A 24 -7.31 1.17 6.46
N PHE A 25 -7.23 1.96 5.41
CA PHE A 25 -5.99 2.23 4.70
C PHE A 25 -5.65 3.71 4.76
N ILE A 26 -4.35 3.96 4.83
CA ILE A 26 -3.77 5.26 4.54
C ILE A 26 -2.93 5.07 3.28
N LEU A 27 -3.23 5.85 2.25
CA LEU A 27 -2.52 5.85 0.98
C LEU A 27 -1.76 7.17 0.84
N PHE A 28 -0.44 7.09 0.70
CA PHE A 28 0.36 8.25 0.30
C PHE A 28 0.66 8.14 -1.19
N THR A 29 0.27 9.15 -1.97
CA THR A 29 0.50 9.16 -3.42
C THR A 29 1.93 9.54 -3.78
N ALA A 30 2.66 10.12 -2.83
CA ALA A 30 4.05 10.59 -2.99
C ALA A 30 4.25 11.57 -4.16
N GLY A 31 3.21 12.34 -4.50
CA GLY A 31 3.21 13.29 -5.61
C GLY A 31 3.15 12.63 -6.99
N PHE A 32 2.71 11.38 -7.07
CA PHE A 32 2.47 10.73 -8.36
C PHE A 32 1.18 11.26 -8.99
N GLU A 33 1.34 12.19 -9.93
CA GLU A 33 0.27 12.98 -10.54
C GLU A 33 -0.92 12.14 -11.05
N ALA A 34 -0.66 10.98 -11.67
CA ALA A 34 -1.73 10.14 -12.21
C ALA A 34 -2.61 9.50 -11.11
N LEU A 35 -2.04 9.22 -9.94
CA LEU A 35 -2.79 8.72 -8.79
C LEU A 35 -3.50 9.86 -8.05
N ASP A 36 -2.84 11.02 -7.90
CA ASP A 36 -3.49 12.22 -7.36
C ASP A 36 -4.72 12.64 -8.16
N ALA A 37 -4.60 12.63 -9.49
CA ALA A 37 -5.71 12.91 -10.40
C ALA A 37 -6.84 11.89 -10.23
N ALA A 38 -6.52 10.60 -10.11
CA ALA A 38 -7.53 9.55 -9.92
C ALA A 38 -8.25 9.66 -8.57
N VAL A 39 -7.54 9.99 -7.49
CA VAL A 39 -8.16 10.28 -6.18
C VAL A 39 -9.14 11.43 -6.30
N ARG A 40 -8.74 12.55 -6.94
CA ARG A 40 -9.61 13.73 -7.15
C ARG A 40 -10.81 13.43 -8.04
N MET A 41 -10.66 12.55 -9.03
CA MET A 41 -11.78 12.11 -9.88
C MET A 41 -12.84 11.34 -9.08
N ILE A 42 -12.44 10.38 -8.25
CA ILE A 42 -13.38 9.61 -7.41
C ILE A 42 -14.11 10.52 -6.41
N VAL A 43 -13.41 11.53 -5.87
CA VAL A 43 -14.03 12.58 -5.03
C VAL A 43 -15.10 13.36 -5.80
N ALA A 44 -14.79 13.80 -7.02
CA ALA A 44 -15.71 14.58 -7.84
C ALA A 44 -16.97 13.79 -8.21
N GLU A 45 -16.82 12.50 -8.54
CA GLU A 45 -17.94 11.59 -8.82
C GLU A 45 -18.85 11.41 -7.60
N ALA A 46 -18.26 11.21 -6.42
CA ALA A 46 -19.01 11.00 -5.18
C ALA A 46 -19.66 12.30 -4.62
N SER A 47 -19.11 13.47 -4.95
CA SER A 47 -19.67 14.79 -4.58
C SER A 47 -21.03 15.08 -5.22
N SER A 48 -21.41 14.34 -6.27
CA SER A 48 -22.75 14.43 -6.87
C SER A 48 -23.88 13.86 -5.99
N CYS A 49 -23.56 13.14 -4.89
CA CYS A 49 -24.56 12.36 -4.13
C CYS A 49 -24.58 12.52 -2.59
N SER A 50 -23.66 13.25 -1.94
CA SER A 50 -23.78 13.90 -0.60
C SER A 50 -22.41 14.14 0.06
N SER A 51 -22.41 15.01 1.08
CA SER A 51 -21.31 15.71 1.77
C SER A 51 -20.04 14.89 2.06
N GLN A 52 -18.94 15.28 1.41
CA GLN A 52 -17.59 14.87 1.78
C GLN A 52 -16.88 15.97 2.56
N THR A 53 -16.15 15.56 3.61
CA THR A 53 -15.38 16.47 4.47
C THR A 53 -13.93 16.45 4.01
N GLN A 54 -13.52 17.47 3.26
CA GLN A 54 -12.10 17.75 3.04
C GLN A 54 -11.49 18.02 4.43
N LEU A 55 -10.70 17.07 4.97
CA LEU A 55 -10.19 17.15 6.34
C LEU A 55 -9.03 18.14 6.47
N SER A 56 -8.27 18.32 5.38
CA SER A 56 -7.17 19.28 5.22
C SER A 56 -6.85 19.44 3.72
N GLU A 57 -6.05 20.43 3.31
CA GLU A 57 -5.68 20.68 1.90
C GLU A 57 -5.02 19.45 1.23
N ASP A 58 -4.28 18.66 2.01
CA ASP A 58 -3.49 17.52 1.51
C ASP A 58 -4.10 16.14 1.80
N CYS A 59 -5.21 16.06 2.56
CA CYS A 59 -5.80 14.79 2.99
C CYS A 59 -7.27 14.64 2.54
N ILE A 60 -7.51 13.59 1.76
CA ILE A 60 -8.79 13.26 1.15
C ILE A 60 -9.30 11.95 1.74
N SER A 61 -10.53 11.96 2.25
CA SER A 61 -11.22 10.76 2.74
C SER A 61 -12.08 10.12 1.64
N LEU A 62 -11.93 8.83 1.41
CA LEU A 62 -12.68 8.02 0.45
C LEU A 62 -13.36 6.82 1.15
N PHE A 63 -14.39 6.28 0.49
CA PHE A 63 -15.07 5.03 0.88
C PHE A 63 -15.56 5.00 2.34
N SER A 64 -16.36 5.99 2.72
CA SER A 64 -16.92 6.12 4.08
C SER A 64 -15.85 6.25 5.18
N SER A 65 -14.79 7.02 4.91
CA SER A 65 -13.67 7.25 5.84
C SER A 65 -12.88 6.00 6.21
N GLN A 66 -12.81 5.04 5.28
CA GLN A 66 -11.96 3.85 5.42
C GLN A 66 -10.66 3.96 4.62
N LEU A 67 -10.59 4.86 3.63
CA LEU A 67 -9.36 5.16 2.90
C LEU A 67 -9.01 6.64 3.04
N PHE A 68 -7.86 6.93 3.63
CA PHE A 68 -7.31 8.28 3.73
C PHE A 68 -6.18 8.45 2.74
N CYS A 69 -6.36 9.32 1.75
CA CYS A 69 -5.37 9.60 0.71
C CYS A 69 -4.64 10.92 1.02
N PHE A 70 -3.32 10.85 1.15
CA PHE A 70 -2.47 12.03 1.29
C PHE A 70 -1.83 12.34 -0.06
N THR A 71 -2.26 13.44 -0.66
CA THR A 71 -1.79 13.91 -1.98
C THR A 71 -0.69 14.94 -1.79
N GLY A 72 0.52 14.67 -2.29
CA GLY A 72 1.64 15.60 -2.17
C GLY A 72 3.00 14.92 -2.03
N GLN A 73 4.08 15.72 -2.09
CA GLN A 73 5.42 15.21 -1.83
C GLN A 73 5.58 14.94 -0.34
N VAL A 74 5.69 13.67 -0.01
CA VAL A 74 5.96 13.24 1.35
C VAL A 74 7.46 13.31 1.59
N THR A 75 7.93 14.43 2.12
CA THR A 75 9.27 14.50 2.72
C THR A 75 9.24 13.73 4.04
N GLN A 76 9.71 12.48 4.01
CA GLN A 76 9.90 11.57 5.16
C GLN A 76 8.63 11.01 5.84
N LEU A 77 7.88 10.11 5.20
CA LEU A 77 7.06 9.15 5.95
C LEU A 77 7.33 7.73 5.50
N ALA A 78 7.60 6.90 6.51
CA ALA A 78 8.10 5.54 6.48
C ALA A 78 7.13 4.49 5.91
N PHE A 79 6.06 4.90 5.23
CA PHE A 79 5.05 3.99 4.70
C PHE A 79 4.59 4.50 3.33
N CYS A 80 5.21 4.03 2.26
CA CYS A 80 4.48 3.80 1.01
C CYS A 80 5.24 2.94 0.00
N CYS A 81 4.47 2.10 -0.69
CA CYS A 81 4.85 1.45 -1.96
C CYS A 81 4.93 2.51 -3.07
N PHE A 82 5.84 2.34 -4.05
CA PHE A 82 6.09 3.11 -5.31
C PHE A 82 7.31 4.07 -5.38
N PRO A 83 7.91 4.27 -6.57
CA PRO A 83 9.11 3.54 -6.95
C PRO A 83 10.32 4.47 -7.01
N LEU A 84 10.53 5.37 -6.03
CA LEU A 84 11.79 6.13 -5.97
C LEU A 84 12.40 6.22 -4.57
N CYS A 85 11.82 5.52 -3.59
CA CYS A 85 12.43 5.41 -2.28
C CYS A 85 13.49 4.31 -2.33
N LYS A 86 14.72 4.62 -1.86
CA LYS A 86 15.64 3.60 -1.38
C LYS A 86 14.85 2.78 -0.36
N ILE A 87 14.49 1.54 -0.69
CA ILE A 87 13.69 0.68 0.20
C ILE A 87 14.36 0.53 1.57
N SER A 88 15.68 0.74 1.63
CA SER A 88 16.45 0.88 2.87
C SER A 88 15.82 1.79 3.94
N GLY A 89 15.11 2.87 3.61
CA GLY A 89 14.55 3.78 4.62
C GLY A 89 13.25 3.26 5.25
N THR A 90 12.27 2.93 4.42
CA THR A 90 10.94 2.48 4.87
C THR A 90 10.98 1.06 5.42
N THR A 91 11.78 0.18 4.82
CA THR A 91 11.97 -1.18 5.33
C THR A 91 12.76 -1.20 6.62
N ALA A 92 13.84 -0.42 6.75
CA ALA A 92 14.54 -0.33 8.03
C ALA A 92 13.63 0.24 9.13
N ALA A 93 12.85 1.28 8.84
CA ALA A 93 11.93 1.86 9.83
C ALA A 93 10.88 0.84 10.32
N ALA A 94 10.30 0.04 9.42
CA ALA A 94 9.36 -0.99 9.82
C ALA A 94 10.01 -2.16 10.55
N LEU A 95 11.22 -2.56 10.15
CA LEU A 95 12.03 -3.54 10.86
C LEU A 95 12.33 -3.10 12.30
N HIS A 96 12.79 -1.86 12.49
CA HIS A 96 13.01 -1.29 13.82
C HIS A 96 11.73 -1.20 14.64
N ALA A 97 10.58 -0.96 14.00
CA ALA A 97 9.29 -0.91 14.67
C ALA A 97 8.67 -2.29 14.96
N GLY A 98 9.26 -3.39 14.45
CA GLY A 98 8.69 -4.74 14.54
C GLY A 98 7.36 -4.89 13.81
N ILE A 99 7.12 -4.09 12.76
CA ILE A 99 5.87 -4.09 12.01
C ILE A 99 6.04 -4.90 10.73
N PRO A 100 5.24 -5.98 10.53
CA PRO A 100 5.21 -6.71 9.27
C PRO A 100 4.88 -5.83 8.07
N GLN A 101 5.48 -6.13 6.92
CA GLN A 101 5.22 -5.39 5.67
C GLN A 101 4.75 -6.32 4.56
N VAL A 102 3.77 -5.89 3.76
CA VAL A 102 3.50 -6.48 2.44
C VAL A 102 4.28 -5.66 1.42
N VAL A 103 5.22 -6.29 0.71
CA VAL A 103 6.14 -5.60 -0.20
C VAL A 103 5.82 -5.94 -1.65
N CYS A 104 5.68 -4.92 -2.49
CA CYS A 104 5.54 -5.05 -3.94
C CYS A 104 6.70 -4.30 -4.63
N PRO A 105 7.82 -4.95 -4.97
CA PRO A 105 8.96 -4.29 -5.57
C PRO A 105 8.73 -3.91 -7.05
N PHE A 106 9.27 -2.76 -7.47
CA PHE A 106 9.13 -2.24 -8.83
C PHE A 106 10.45 -2.12 -9.60
N MET A 107 11.55 -1.77 -8.94
CA MET A 107 12.82 -1.50 -9.61
C MET A 107 14.04 -1.70 -8.70
N LEU A 108 15.21 -1.94 -9.29
CA LEU A 108 16.51 -1.91 -8.60
C LEU A 108 16.60 -2.80 -7.35
N ASP A 109 17.14 -2.25 -6.26
CA ASP A 109 17.38 -2.93 -4.98
C ASP A 109 16.10 -3.33 -4.25
N GLN A 110 14.95 -2.88 -4.73
CA GLN A 110 13.66 -3.21 -4.13
C GLN A 110 13.39 -4.72 -4.13
N PHE A 111 13.77 -5.40 -5.21
CA PHE A 111 13.60 -6.85 -5.33
C PHE A 111 14.46 -7.60 -4.31
N TYR A 112 15.72 -7.18 -4.16
CA TYR A 112 16.64 -7.77 -3.18
C TYR A 112 16.10 -7.63 -1.76
N TRP A 113 15.66 -6.42 -1.36
CA TRP A 113 15.13 -6.21 -0.02
C TRP A 113 13.81 -6.91 0.23
N ALA A 114 12.90 -6.94 -0.76
CA ALA A 114 11.65 -7.68 -0.65
C ALA A 114 11.90 -9.17 -0.41
N GLU A 115 12.84 -9.75 -1.16
CA GLU A 115 13.27 -11.13 -0.95
C GLU A 115 13.86 -11.31 0.46
N ARG A 116 14.80 -10.45 0.89
CA ARG A 116 15.39 -10.54 2.24
C ARG A 116 14.34 -10.49 3.35
N MET A 117 13.33 -9.62 3.24
CA MET A 117 12.24 -9.52 4.22
C MET A 117 11.44 -10.82 4.32
N PHE A 118 11.14 -11.44 3.18
CA PHE A 118 10.46 -12.74 3.14
C PHE A 118 11.33 -13.85 3.75
N TRP A 119 12.62 -13.92 3.39
CA TRP A 119 13.55 -14.91 3.93
C TRP A 119 13.76 -14.78 5.44
N LEU A 120 13.72 -13.55 5.98
CA LEU A 120 13.78 -13.27 7.42
C LEU A 120 12.45 -13.59 8.14
N GLY A 121 11.38 -13.89 7.41
CA GLY A 121 10.07 -14.23 7.99
C GLY A 121 9.28 -13.04 8.52
N VAL A 122 9.68 -11.80 8.20
CA VAL A 122 9.04 -10.56 8.66
C VAL A 122 8.07 -9.96 7.65
N ALA A 123 7.94 -10.60 6.48
CA ALA A 123 7.01 -10.28 5.41
C ALA A 123 6.53 -11.58 4.73
N PRO A 124 5.34 -11.59 4.10
CA PRO A 124 4.94 -12.66 3.20
C PRO A 124 5.73 -12.62 1.89
N GLU A 125 5.48 -13.58 1.00
CA GLU A 125 6.12 -13.60 -0.32
C GLU A 125 5.87 -12.27 -1.05
N PRO A 126 6.90 -11.64 -1.66
CA PRO A 126 6.75 -10.37 -2.34
C PRO A 126 5.71 -10.42 -3.45
N LEU A 127 4.81 -9.43 -3.44
CA LEU A 127 3.83 -9.29 -4.51
C LEU A 127 4.51 -8.90 -5.80
N LYS A 128 4.13 -9.55 -6.89
CA LYS A 128 4.49 -9.11 -8.24
C LYS A 128 3.62 -7.92 -8.62
N ARG A 129 4.16 -7.04 -9.47
CA ARG A 129 3.47 -5.84 -9.92
C ARG A 129 2.09 -6.13 -10.52
N ASP A 130 2.00 -7.14 -11.37
CA ASP A 130 0.79 -7.58 -12.06
C ASP A 130 -0.26 -8.20 -11.11
N GLN A 131 0.15 -8.60 -9.90
CA GLN A 131 -0.76 -9.09 -8.86
C GLN A 131 -1.42 -7.95 -8.07
N LEU A 132 -0.72 -6.82 -7.89
CA LEU A 132 -1.25 -5.67 -7.16
C LEU A 132 -1.93 -4.65 -8.08
N LEU A 133 -1.41 -4.50 -9.30
CA LEU A 133 -1.86 -3.50 -10.27
C LEU A 133 -2.53 -4.18 -11.45
N PRO A 134 -3.87 -4.09 -11.54
CA PRO A 134 -4.58 -4.60 -12.70
C PRO A 134 -4.05 -3.98 -13.99
N ASP A 135 -3.75 -4.84 -14.97
CA ASP A 135 -3.41 -4.44 -16.34
C ASP A 135 -4.64 -4.05 -17.17
N LYS A 136 -5.85 -4.14 -16.59
CA LYS A 136 -7.14 -3.77 -17.17
C LYS A 136 -8.03 -3.16 -16.10
N ASN A 137 -8.92 -2.25 -16.51
CA ASN A 137 -9.94 -1.67 -15.64
C ASN A 137 -11.26 -2.44 -15.76
N ASP A 138 -11.26 -3.71 -15.35
CA ASP A 138 -12.46 -4.57 -15.30
C ASP A 138 -12.63 -5.21 -13.92
N ASP A 139 -13.88 -5.51 -13.56
CA ASP A 139 -14.25 -5.98 -12.22
C ASP A 139 -13.55 -7.28 -11.83
N MET A 140 -13.30 -8.16 -12.82
CA MET A 140 -12.62 -9.44 -12.59
C MET A 140 -11.16 -9.22 -12.20
N SER A 141 -10.44 -8.39 -12.95
CA SER A 141 -9.03 -8.07 -12.70
C SER A 141 -8.86 -7.33 -11.37
N ILE A 142 -9.78 -6.41 -11.04
CA ILE A 142 -9.81 -5.70 -9.76
C ILE A 142 -10.02 -6.69 -8.60
N ARG A 143 -11.00 -7.59 -8.72
CA ARG A 143 -11.31 -8.58 -7.68
C ARG A 143 -10.19 -9.60 -7.49
N GLU A 144 -9.53 -10.03 -8.57
CA GLU A 144 -8.35 -10.89 -8.51
C GLU A 144 -7.23 -10.24 -7.68
N ALA A 145 -6.85 -9.00 -8.03
CA ALA A 145 -5.83 -8.25 -7.33
C ALA A 145 -6.19 -7.97 -5.87
N ALA A 146 -7.47 -7.65 -5.59
CA ALA A 146 -7.96 -7.46 -4.23
C ALA A 146 -7.84 -8.75 -3.40
N ASN A 147 -8.23 -9.90 -3.95
CA ASN A 147 -8.08 -11.18 -3.27
C ASN A 147 -6.63 -11.54 -2.97
N VAL A 148 -5.70 -11.24 -3.90
CA VAL A 148 -4.27 -11.43 -3.68
C VAL A 148 -3.77 -10.53 -2.56
N LEU A 149 -4.11 -9.24 -2.59
CA LEU A 149 -3.71 -8.28 -1.56
C LEU A 149 -4.30 -8.65 -0.18
N SER A 150 -5.57 -9.04 -0.11
CA SER A 150 -6.20 -9.51 1.14
C SER A 150 -5.47 -10.71 1.73
N ARG A 151 -5.08 -11.70 0.91
CA ARG A 151 -4.29 -12.85 1.39
C ARG A 151 -2.92 -12.42 1.91
N ALA A 152 -2.20 -11.58 1.16
CA ALA A 152 -0.90 -11.10 1.60
C ALA A 152 -0.97 -10.31 2.91
N ILE A 153 -2.01 -9.48 3.10
CA ILE A 153 -2.24 -8.79 4.39
C ILE A 153 -2.52 -9.80 5.51
N ASN A 154 -3.37 -10.80 5.27
CA ASN A 154 -3.64 -11.85 6.27
C ASN A 154 -2.38 -12.62 6.66
N ASP A 155 -1.53 -12.97 5.69
CA ASP A 155 -0.26 -13.65 5.92
C ASP A 155 0.71 -12.78 6.71
N ALA A 156 0.84 -11.50 6.35
CA ALA A 156 1.64 -10.53 7.09
C ALA A 156 1.16 -10.33 8.53
N LEU A 157 -0.16 -10.38 8.75
CA LEU A 157 -0.78 -10.24 10.06
C LEU A 157 -0.83 -11.55 10.86
N SER A 158 -0.34 -12.66 10.31
CA SER A 158 -0.28 -13.94 11.00
C SER A 158 0.58 -13.86 12.27
N PRO A 159 0.25 -14.63 13.34
CA PRO A 159 1.02 -14.63 14.58
C PRO A 159 2.50 -14.92 14.35
N LYS A 160 2.82 -15.79 13.39
CA LYS A 160 4.18 -16.18 13.04
C LYS A 160 4.98 -14.99 12.50
N VAL A 161 4.47 -14.29 11.49
CA VAL A 161 5.18 -13.17 10.86
C VAL A 161 5.32 -12.00 11.84
N LYS A 162 4.28 -11.72 12.64
CA LYS A 162 4.34 -10.72 13.72
C LYS A 162 5.40 -11.04 14.77
N ALA A 163 5.48 -12.29 15.22
CA ALA A 163 6.48 -12.70 16.21
C ALA A 163 7.90 -12.55 15.65
N CYS A 164 8.15 -12.99 14.41
CA CYS A 164 9.44 -12.82 13.76
C CYS A 164 9.81 -11.33 13.59
N ALA A 165 8.85 -10.48 13.23
CA ALA A 165 9.10 -9.03 13.09
C ALA A 165 9.50 -8.39 14.43
N ILE A 166 8.81 -8.74 15.52
CA ILE A 166 9.13 -8.24 16.87
C ILE A 166 10.51 -8.74 17.33
N GLU A 167 10.79 -10.04 17.20
CA GLU A 167 12.08 -10.63 17.58
C GLU A 167 13.24 -9.96 16.81
N LEU A 168 13.06 -9.73 15.52
CA LEU A 168 14.09 -9.06 14.71
C LEU A 168 14.28 -7.60 15.13
N ALA A 169 13.20 -6.88 15.44
CA ALA A 169 13.27 -5.50 15.94
C ALA A 169 14.05 -5.40 17.26
N GLU A 170 13.81 -6.34 18.19
CA GLU A 170 14.53 -6.43 19.46
C GLU A 170 16.02 -6.69 19.23
N ARG A 171 16.36 -7.61 18.31
CA ARG A 171 17.76 -7.90 17.95
C ARG A 171 18.48 -6.69 17.35
N ILE A 172 17.84 -5.97 16.43
CA ILE A 172 18.39 -4.77 15.82
C ILE A 172 18.59 -3.66 16.87
N SER A 173 17.71 -3.58 17.87
CA SER A 173 17.81 -2.55 18.93
C SER A 173 18.95 -2.79 19.93
N LEU A 174 19.57 -3.98 19.91
CA LEU A 174 20.70 -4.36 20.77
C LEU A 174 22.07 -4.11 20.11
N GLU A 175 22.11 -3.74 18.84
CA GLU A 175 23.32 -3.37 18.08
C GLU A 175 23.65 -1.87 18.21
#